data_AF-A0A0F9K4I8-F1
#
_entry.id   AF-A0A0F9K4I8-F1
#
_cell.length_a   1.000
_cell.length_b   1.000
_cell.length_c   1.000
_cell.angle_alpha   90.00
_cell.angle_beta   90.00
_cell.angle_gamma   90.00
#
_symmetry.space_group_name_H-M   'P 1'
#
loop_
_entity.id
_entity.type
_entity.pdbx_description
1 polymer ?
#
loop_
_entity_poly.entity_id
_entity_poly.type
_entity_poly.pdbx_seq_one_letter_code
_entity_poly.pdbx_strand_id
1 'polypeptide(L)'
;MKIFDLIILGGGAAGFGAAMKANELKANTLMINNNTVGIGGTCVNVGCLPTKHLLHVGEIIFGGKANNLKGLKTSVSFDFKRIMEEKNKLVDRIKAIHKVGVGGITVGECQGHGADEPPLVGDYYSKKWIVTVVPDDKLSDIMSAIANAGCTQTKGDGKIFVSNIEQSMDICTKEKGSI
;
A
#
# COMPACT_ATOMS: atom_id res chain seq x y z
N MET A 1 -25.86 -20.16 -18.80
CA MET A 1 -25.17 -18.89 -19.14
C MET A 1 -25.20 -18.02 -17.90
N LYS A 2 -24.05 -17.59 -17.35
CA LYS A 2 -24.03 -16.68 -16.20
C LYS A 2 -24.32 -15.26 -16.70
N ILE A 3 -25.37 -14.65 -16.19
CA ILE A 3 -25.73 -13.26 -16.48
C ILE A 3 -24.97 -12.40 -15.45
N PHE A 4 -24.28 -11.37 -15.91
CA PHE A 4 -23.61 -10.40 -15.07
C PHE A 4 -24.35 -9.07 -15.18
N ASP A 5 -24.55 -8.41 -14.04
CA ASP A 5 -25.21 -7.10 -13.95
C ASP A 5 -24.26 -5.97 -14.35
N LEU A 6 -22.94 -6.19 -14.18
CA LEU A 6 -21.89 -5.24 -14.55
C LEU A 6 -20.65 -5.97 -15.08
N ILE A 7 -20.08 -5.46 -16.17
CA ILE A 7 -18.77 -5.88 -16.68
C ILE A 7 -17.80 -4.70 -16.61
N ILE A 8 -16.69 -4.88 -15.91
CA ILE A 8 -15.63 -3.88 -15.72
C ILE A 8 -14.44 -4.28 -16.58
N LEU A 9 -14.02 -3.38 -17.46
CA LEU A 9 -12.82 -3.56 -18.29
C LEU A 9 -11.65 -2.75 -17.70
N GLY A 10 -10.73 -3.46 -17.06
CA GLY A 10 -9.53 -2.92 -16.44
C GLY A 10 -9.57 -2.94 -14.92
N GLY A 11 -8.56 -3.54 -14.30
CA GLY A 11 -8.38 -3.63 -12.86
C GLY A 11 -7.59 -2.46 -12.27
N GLY A 12 -7.80 -1.24 -12.78
CA GLY A 12 -7.19 -0.03 -12.25
C GLY A 12 -7.96 0.55 -11.06
N ALA A 13 -7.51 1.69 -10.51
CA ALA A 13 -8.16 2.34 -9.37
C ALA A 13 -9.68 2.56 -9.58
N ALA A 14 -10.08 3.05 -10.76
CA ALA A 14 -11.48 3.23 -11.11
C ALA A 14 -12.25 1.91 -11.22
N GLY A 15 -11.62 0.87 -11.81
CA GLY A 15 -12.21 -0.46 -11.91
C GLY A 15 -12.42 -1.13 -10.55
N PHE A 16 -11.46 -0.97 -9.64
CA PHE A 16 -11.61 -1.41 -8.24
C PHE A 16 -12.71 -0.65 -7.51
N GLY A 17 -12.76 0.68 -7.66
CA GLY A 17 -13.83 1.48 -7.07
C GLY A 17 -15.22 1.06 -7.58
N ALA A 18 -15.36 0.83 -8.88
CA ALA A 18 -16.59 0.32 -9.48
C ALA A 18 -16.93 -1.10 -8.99
N ALA A 19 -15.94 -1.99 -8.88
CA ALA A 19 -16.14 -3.35 -8.38
C ALA A 19 -16.58 -3.38 -6.91
N MET A 20 -15.98 -2.52 -6.08
CA MET A 20 -16.38 -2.35 -4.68
C MET A 20 -17.82 -1.85 -4.60
N LYS A 21 -18.16 -0.80 -5.36
CA LYS A 21 -19.52 -0.26 -5.34
C LYS A 21 -20.55 -1.28 -5.82
N ALA A 22 -20.22 -2.04 -6.85
CA ALA A 22 -21.09 -3.10 -7.34
C ALA A 22 -21.26 -4.23 -6.32
N ASN A 23 -20.21 -4.56 -5.56
CA ASN A 23 -20.29 -5.52 -4.45
C ASN A 23 -21.21 -5.02 -3.31
N GLU A 24 -21.12 -3.75 -2.92
CA GLU A 24 -22.05 -3.13 -1.96
C GLU A 24 -23.51 -3.24 -2.42
N LEU A 25 -23.74 -3.06 -3.71
CA LEU A 25 -25.07 -3.19 -4.34
C LEU A 25 -25.49 -4.63 -4.61
N LYS A 26 -24.67 -5.62 -4.21
CA LYS A 26 -24.89 -7.07 -4.44
C LYS A 26 -25.05 -7.44 -5.92
N ALA A 27 -24.47 -6.66 -6.82
CA ALA A 27 -24.52 -6.87 -8.25
C ALA A 27 -23.52 -7.94 -8.70
N ASN A 28 -23.96 -8.86 -9.56
CA ASN A 28 -23.10 -9.89 -10.14
C ASN A 28 -22.11 -9.23 -11.11
N THR A 29 -20.88 -9.03 -10.67
CA THR A 29 -19.89 -8.24 -11.41
C THR A 29 -18.77 -9.11 -11.96
N LEU A 30 -18.42 -8.92 -13.23
CA LEU A 30 -17.24 -9.52 -13.85
C LEU A 30 -16.20 -8.43 -14.15
N MET A 31 -14.99 -8.57 -13.61
CA MET A 31 -13.88 -7.70 -13.96
C MET A 31 -12.89 -8.44 -14.86
N ILE A 32 -12.57 -7.83 -16.00
CA ILE A 32 -11.61 -8.35 -16.97
C ILE A 32 -10.42 -7.39 -16.97
N ASN A 33 -9.24 -7.88 -16.60
CA ASN A 33 -8.02 -7.09 -16.61
C ASN A 33 -6.97 -7.78 -17.49
N ASN A 34 -6.27 -7.00 -18.33
CA ASN A 34 -5.09 -7.52 -19.02
C ASN A 34 -3.90 -7.56 -18.05
N ASN A 35 -2.93 -8.43 -18.31
CA ASN A 35 -1.75 -8.55 -17.47
C ASN A 35 -0.64 -7.54 -17.81
N THR A 36 -0.89 -6.57 -18.70
CA THR A 36 0.15 -5.61 -19.15
C THR A 36 0.66 -4.75 -18.01
N VAL A 37 -0.25 -4.23 -17.18
CA VAL A 37 0.10 -3.37 -16.02
C VAL A 37 -0.11 -4.12 -14.70
N GLY A 38 -0.91 -5.18 -14.69
CA GLY A 38 -1.29 -5.92 -13.50
C GLY A 38 -2.48 -5.31 -12.76
N ILE A 39 -2.93 -6.03 -11.73
CA ILE A 39 -4.03 -5.63 -10.84
C ILE A 39 -3.61 -4.36 -10.05
N GLY A 40 -4.54 -3.43 -9.85
CA GLY A 40 -4.28 -2.09 -9.30
C GLY A 40 -3.99 -1.02 -10.37
N GLY A 41 -3.78 -1.44 -11.62
CA GLY A 41 -3.56 -0.57 -12.78
C GLY A 41 -2.38 0.39 -12.64
N THR A 42 -2.39 1.48 -13.41
CA THR A 42 -1.24 2.39 -13.51
C THR A 42 -0.81 2.95 -12.16
N CYS A 43 -1.76 3.42 -11.34
CA CYS A 43 -1.48 4.07 -10.06
C CYS A 43 -0.59 3.23 -9.14
N VAL A 44 -0.91 1.95 -9.00
CA VAL A 44 -0.18 1.00 -8.14
C VAL A 44 1.15 0.57 -8.76
N ASN A 45 1.14 0.28 -10.06
CA ASN A 45 2.22 -0.47 -10.68
C ASN A 45 3.33 0.43 -11.22
N VAL A 46 2.96 1.54 -11.88
CA VAL A 46 3.89 2.40 -12.63
C VAL A 46 3.52 3.89 -12.53
N GLY A 47 2.74 4.26 -11.52
CA GLY A 47 2.14 5.59 -11.40
C GLY A 47 2.41 6.23 -10.04
N CYS A 48 1.35 6.71 -9.39
CA CYS A 48 1.44 7.55 -8.20
C CYS A 48 2.17 6.87 -7.04
N LEU A 49 1.92 5.59 -6.76
CA LEU A 49 2.53 4.90 -5.63
C LEU A 49 4.07 4.77 -5.77
N PRO A 50 4.61 4.21 -6.87
CA PRO A 50 6.05 4.19 -7.10
C PRO A 50 6.64 5.61 -7.16
N THR A 51 5.95 6.56 -7.82
CA THR A 51 6.44 7.93 -7.98
C THR A 51 6.52 8.67 -6.65
N LYS A 52 5.52 8.55 -5.77
CA LYS A 52 5.52 9.19 -4.46
C LYS A 52 6.65 8.66 -3.58
N HIS A 53 6.97 7.38 -3.67
CA HIS A 53 8.13 6.85 -2.96
C HIS A 53 9.45 7.45 -3.49
N LEU A 54 9.62 7.55 -4.81
CA LEU A 54 10.83 8.14 -5.39
C LEU A 54 10.95 9.65 -5.11
N LEU A 55 9.81 10.39 -5.11
CA LEU A 55 9.78 11.79 -4.72
C LEU A 55 10.24 11.97 -3.28
N HIS A 56 9.79 11.11 -2.36
CA HIS A 56 10.23 11.15 -0.97
C HIS A 56 11.74 10.88 -0.82
N VAL A 57 12.27 9.89 -1.55
CA VAL A 57 13.72 9.66 -1.61
C VAL A 57 14.45 10.92 -2.12
N GLY A 58 13.88 11.60 -3.12
CA GLY A 58 14.37 12.87 -3.62
C GLY A 58 14.36 13.99 -2.57
N GLU A 59 13.30 14.10 -1.77
CA GLU A 59 13.18 15.04 -0.66
C GLU A 59 14.26 14.80 0.40
N ILE A 60 14.51 13.54 0.79
CA ILE A 60 15.58 13.18 1.73
C ILE A 60 16.95 13.59 1.17
N ILE A 61 17.24 13.24 -0.09
CA ILE A 61 18.53 13.57 -0.72
C ILE A 61 18.71 15.09 -0.83
N PHE A 62 17.65 15.80 -1.21
CA PHE A 62 17.66 17.24 -1.33
C PHE A 62 17.88 17.91 0.03
N GLY A 63 17.10 17.55 1.04
CA GLY A 63 17.24 18.09 2.41
C GLY A 63 18.61 17.76 3.04
N GLY A 64 19.17 16.60 2.74
CA GLY A 64 20.51 16.23 3.19
C GLY A 64 21.64 17.03 2.51
N LYS A 65 21.44 17.51 1.27
CA LYS A 65 22.43 18.37 0.55
C LYS A 65 22.22 19.85 0.83
N ALA A 66 20.97 20.29 0.86
CA ALA A 66 20.58 21.67 1.10
C ALA A 66 20.22 21.83 2.58
N ASN A 67 21.22 22.14 3.41
CA ASN A 67 20.99 22.51 4.80
C ASN A 67 21.08 24.05 4.95
N ASN A 68 20.21 24.62 5.79
CA ASN A 68 20.11 26.08 5.99
C ASN A 68 21.11 26.60 7.05
N LEU A 69 22.06 25.78 7.49
CA LEU A 69 22.98 26.12 8.57
C LEU A 69 24.32 26.57 8.00
N LYS A 70 24.58 27.89 8.11
CA LYS A 70 25.85 28.50 7.72
C LYS A 70 26.99 27.90 8.56
N GLY A 71 27.75 26.98 7.99
CA GLY A 71 28.88 26.30 8.63
C GLY A 71 28.82 24.77 8.56
N LEU A 72 27.65 24.19 8.27
CA LEU A 72 27.49 22.75 8.15
C LEU A 72 27.63 22.31 6.68
N LYS A 73 28.65 21.51 6.38
CA LYS A 73 28.81 20.86 5.08
C LYS A 73 28.34 19.41 5.20
N THR A 74 27.32 19.06 4.42
CA THR A 74 26.78 17.70 4.36
C THR A 74 27.00 17.11 2.96
N SER A 75 27.20 15.79 2.90
CA SER A 75 27.28 15.03 1.66
C SER A 75 26.37 13.82 1.76
N VAL A 76 25.54 13.59 0.74
CA VAL A 76 24.62 12.46 0.68
C VAL A 76 25.10 11.47 -0.38
N SER A 77 25.32 10.22 0.03
CA SER A 77 25.52 9.07 -0.85
C SER A 77 24.27 8.21 -0.85
N PHE A 78 23.91 7.62 -2.00
CA PHE A 78 22.72 6.77 -2.13
C PHE A 78 22.96 5.64 -3.13
N ASP A 79 22.30 4.50 -2.91
CA ASP A 79 22.28 3.35 -3.82
C ASP A 79 20.94 3.32 -4.55
N PHE A 80 20.94 3.76 -5.81
CA PHE A 80 19.73 3.81 -6.62
C PHE A 80 19.13 2.42 -6.88
N LYS A 81 19.97 1.38 -6.98
CA LYS A 81 19.51 0.01 -7.23
C LYS A 81 18.69 -0.48 -6.03
N ARG A 82 19.22 -0.29 -4.82
CA ARG A 82 18.54 -0.66 -3.58
C ARG A 82 17.22 0.13 -3.38
N ILE A 83 17.22 1.42 -3.71
CA ILE A 83 15.99 2.25 -3.71
C ILE A 83 14.92 1.65 -4.63
N MET A 84 15.31 1.22 -5.84
CA MET A 84 14.39 0.61 -6.79
C MET A 84 13.87 -0.76 -6.31
N GLU A 85 14.70 -1.55 -5.64
CA GLU A 85 14.30 -2.82 -5.02
C GLU A 85 13.27 -2.59 -3.89
N GLU A 86 13.50 -1.61 -3.02
CA GLU A 86 12.56 -1.24 -1.95
C GLU A 86 11.22 -0.75 -2.50
N LYS A 87 11.27 0.06 -3.56
CA LYS A 87 10.08 0.49 -4.31
C LYS A 87 9.30 -0.68 -4.88
N ASN A 88 9.98 -1.66 -5.48
CA ASN A 88 9.33 -2.84 -6.05
C ASN A 88 8.66 -3.69 -4.97
N LYS A 89 9.34 -3.93 -3.84
CA LYS A 89 8.75 -4.64 -2.68
C LYS A 89 7.46 -3.98 -2.18
N LEU A 90 7.41 -2.64 -2.14
CA LEU A 90 6.18 -1.93 -1.78
C LEU A 90 5.05 -2.20 -2.78
N VAL A 91 5.34 -2.12 -4.08
CA VAL A 91 4.35 -2.38 -5.13
C VAL A 91 3.84 -3.82 -5.06
N ASP A 92 4.72 -4.79 -4.83
CA ASP A 92 4.34 -6.20 -4.80
C ASP A 92 3.45 -6.55 -3.61
N ARG A 93 3.69 -5.96 -2.43
CA ARG A 93 2.77 -6.06 -1.29
C ARG A 93 1.39 -5.49 -1.61
N ILE A 94 1.32 -4.32 -2.24
CA ILE A 94 0.04 -3.68 -2.59
C ILE A 94 -0.70 -4.49 -3.66
N LYS A 95 0.00 -5.06 -4.65
CA LYS A 95 -0.59 -5.99 -5.63
C LYS A 95 -1.18 -7.22 -4.95
N ALA A 96 -0.47 -7.81 -3.98
CA ALA A 96 -0.95 -8.97 -3.25
C ALA A 96 -2.25 -8.67 -2.50
N ILE A 97 -2.33 -7.51 -1.85
CA ILE A 97 -3.55 -7.04 -1.15
C ILE A 97 -4.71 -6.82 -2.15
N HIS A 98 -4.48 -6.16 -3.29
CA HIS A 98 -5.53 -6.00 -4.29
C HIS A 98 -5.99 -7.32 -4.91
N LYS A 99 -5.10 -8.32 -5.02
CA LYS A 99 -5.43 -9.63 -5.59
C LYS A 99 -6.42 -10.41 -4.73
N VAL A 100 -6.40 -10.22 -3.42
CA VAL A 100 -7.39 -10.80 -2.49
C VAL A 100 -8.69 -9.98 -2.41
N GLY A 101 -8.85 -8.99 -3.29
CA GLY A 101 -10.07 -8.20 -3.41
C GLY A 101 -10.24 -7.16 -2.31
N VAL A 102 -9.15 -6.76 -1.66
CA VAL A 102 -9.14 -5.64 -0.72
C VAL A 102 -8.91 -4.35 -1.48
N GLY A 103 -9.83 -3.41 -1.32
CA GLY A 103 -9.69 -2.03 -1.81
C GLY A 103 -9.71 -1.05 -0.64
N GLY A 104 -9.25 0.19 -0.89
CA GLY A 104 -9.12 1.20 0.17
C GLY A 104 -7.87 0.98 1.04
N ILE A 105 -6.70 1.26 0.47
CA ILE A 105 -5.42 1.09 1.15
C ILE A 105 -4.82 2.46 1.45
N THR A 106 -4.48 2.70 2.71
CA THR A 106 -3.68 3.85 3.13
C THR A 106 -2.23 3.41 3.31
N VAL A 107 -1.32 4.05 2.59
CA VAL A 107 0.12 3.86 2.78
C VAL A 107 0.65 5.11 3.46
N GLY A 108 1.16 4.94 4.67
CA GLY A 108 1.78 6.02 5.43
C GLY A 108 3.25 5.72 5.70
N GLU A 109 3.99 6.79 6.00
CA GLU A 109 5.34 6.70 6.53
C GLU A 109 5.32 7.08 8.00
N CYS A 110 6.02 6.32 8.82
CA CYS A 110 6.15 6.57 10.23
C CYS A 110 7.64 6.62 10.61
N GLN A 111 7.96 7.64 11.41
CA GLN A 111 9.25 7.75 12.08
C GLN A 111 9.05 7.31 13.53
N GLY A 112 9.91 6.44 14.03
CA GLY A 112 9.79 5.94 15.39
C GLY A 112 11.14 5.61 16.03
N HIS A 113 11.15 5.47 17.35
CA HIS A 113 12.29 4.97 18.11
C HIS A 113 12.02 3.50 18.50
N GLY A 114 13.02 2.62 18.38
CA GLY A 114 12.87 1.20 18.69
C GLY A 114 14.19 0.43 18.74
N ALA A 115 14.15 -0.79 19.26
CA ALA A 115 15.32 -1.68 19.38
C ALA A 115 15.66 -2.45 18.07
N ASP A 116 15.10 -2.01 16.95
CA ASP A 116 15.10 -2.72 15.67
C ASP A 116 16.22 -2.15 14.77
N GLU A 117 16.73 -2.91 13.80
CA GLU A 117 17.80 -2.47 12.86
C GLU A 117 17.35 -2.01 11.44
N PRO A 118 16.25 -1.25 11.23
CA PRO A 118 15.98 -0.64 9.92
C PRO A 118 16.82 0.62 9.67
N PRO A 119 16.82 1.18 8.43
CA PRO A 119 17.62 2.36 8.13
C PRO A 119 17.28 3.53 9.05
N LEU A 120 18.31 4.08 9.68
CA LEU A 120 18.25 5.27 10.51
C LEU A 120 18.14 6.50 9.61
N VAL A 121 17.16 7.36 9.91
CA VAL A 121 17.02 8.70 9.35
C VAL A 121 17.12 9.68 10.53
N GLY A 122 18.34 10.17 10.77
CA GLY A 122 18.64 10.88 12.03
C GLY A 122 18.58 9.93 13.22
N ASP A 123 17.89 10.33 14.29
CA ASP A 123 17.67 9.50 15.49
C ASP A 123 16.47 8.54 15.36
N TYR A 124 15.74 8.60 14.24
CA TYR A 124 14.51 7.86 14.02
C TYR A 124 14.70 6.74 13.01
N TYR A 125 13.96 5.65 13.19
CA TYR A 125 13.77 4.64 12.16
C TYR A 125 12.62 5.07 11.25
N SER A 126 12.87 5.15 9.94
CA SER A 126 11.77 5.34 8.98
C SER A 126 11.21 3.99 8.54
N LYS A 127 9.89 3.81 8.71
CA LYS A 127 9.15 2.64 8.26
C LYS A 127 7.93 3.07 7.45
N LYS A 128 7.53 2.23 6.50
CA LYS A 128 6.24 2.35 5.82
C LYS A 128 5.24 1.41 6.48
N TRP A 129 4.04 1.90 6.74
CA TRP A 129 2.94 1.09 7.21
C TRP A 129 1.80 1.15 6.20
N ILE A 130 1.13 0.02 6.03
CA ILE A 130 -0.01 -0.13 5.13
C ILE A 130 -1.20 -0.44 6.02
N VAL A 131 -2.26 0.36 5.90
CA VAL A 131 -3.52 0.16 6.61
C VAL A 131 -4.60 -0.14 5.61
N THR A 132 -5.40 -1.13 5.93
CA THR A 132 -6.62 -1.43 5.21
C THR A 132 -7.63 -2.01 6.19
N VAL A 133 -8.90 -1.72 5.95
CA VAL A 133 -10.03 -2.31 6.67
C VAL A 133 -10.58 -3.44 5.81
N VAL A 134 -10.79 -4.60 6.42
CA VAL A 134 -11.14 -5.82 5.68
C VAL A 134 -12.20 -6.62 6.45
N PRO A 135 -13.10 -7.32 5.76
CA PRO A 135 -14.03 -8.26 6.39
C PRO A 135 -13.31 -9.41 7.10
N ASP A 136 -13.90 -9.89 8.21
CA ASP A 136 -13.32 -10.95 9.05
C ASP A 136 -13.06 -12.26 8.28
N ASP A 137 -13.95 -12.62 7.35
CA ASP A 137 -13.85 -13.85 6.56
C ASP A 137 -12.65 -13.87 5.60
N LYS A 138 -12.10 -12.70 5.26
CA LYS A 138 -10.93 -12.56 4.37
C LYS A 138 -9.60 -12.42 5.11
N LEU A 139 -9.62 -12.25 6.43
CA LEU A 139 -8.43 -11.91 7.21
C LEU A 139 -7.28 -12.91 7.00
N SER A 140 -7.56 -14.20 7.07
CA SER A 140 -6.56 -15.27 6.91
C SER A 140 -5.89 -15.25 5.54
N ASP A 141 -6.69 -15.04 4.48
CA ASP A 141 -6.22 -15.02 3.11
C ASP A 141 -5.33 -13.81 2.85
N ILE A 142 -5.69 -12.66 3.41
CA ILE A 142 -4.93 -11.40 3.31
C ILE A 142 -3.60 -11.54 4.05
N MET A 143 -3.60 -12.04 5.27
CA MET A 143 -2.37 -12.26 6.04
C MET A 143 -1.40 -13.18 5.29
N SER A 144 -1.93 -14.26 4.71
CA SER A 144 -1.16 -15.21 3.92
C SER A 144 -0.61 -14.57 2.64
N ALA A 145 -1.41 -13.78 1.93
CA ALA A 145 -0.99 -13.08 0.72
C ALA A 145 0.12 -12.05 1.00
N ILE A 146 0.00 -11.28 2.07
CA ILE A 146 1.02 -10.30 2.49
C ILE A 146 2.31 -11.03 2.91
N ALA A 147 2.19 -12.09 3.72
CA ALA A 147 3.34 -12.87 4.15
C ALA A 147 4.09 -13.47 2.97
N ASN A 148 3.39 -14.08 2.01
CA ASN A 148 4.00 -14.68 0.82
C ASN A 148 4.66 -13.64 -0.11
N ALA A 149 4.09 -12.44 -0.21
CA ALA A 149 4.65 -11.37 -1.04
C ALA A 149 5.81 -10.62 -0.35
N GLY A 150 5.80 -10.54 0.98
CA GLY A 150 6.72 -9.73 1.77
C GLY A 150 7.87 -10.50 2.43
N CYS A 151 7.74 -11.82 2.63
CA CYS A 151 8.73 -12.63 3.35
C CYS A 151 9.95 -12.89 2.47
N THR A 152 11.10 -12.39 2.91
CA THR A 152 12.42 -12.68 2.34
C THR A 152 13.21 -13.70 3.16
N GLN A 153 12.62 -14.20 4.26
CA GLN A 153 13.26 -15.08 5.26
C GLN A 153 14.44 -14.41 5.98
N THR A 154 14.48 -13.08 5.97
CA THR A 154 15.51 -12.29 6.66
C THR A 154 14.87 -11.35 7.69
N LYS A 155 15.64 -10.96 8.70
CA LYS A 155 15.18 -10.00 9.71
C LYS A 155 14.82 -8.67 9.02
N GLY A 156 13.62 -8.16 9.28
CA GLY A 156 13.16 -6.87 8.74
C GLY A 156 11.97 -6.93 7.77
N ASP A 157 11.39 -8.11 7.52
CA ASP A 157 10.21 -8.28 6.64
C ASP A 157 8.93 -7.59 7.14
N GLY A 158 8.97 -7.03 8.36
CA GLY A 158 7.88 -6.25 8.95
C GLY A 158 7.04 -7.06 9.93
N LYS A 159 5.95 -6.44 10.40
CA LYS A 159 4.97 -7.07 11.29
C LYS A 159 3.57 -6.76 10.77
N ILE A 160 2.67 -7.73 10.88
CA ILE A 160 1.25 -7.55 10.62
C ILE A 160 0.56 -7.36 11.97
N PHE A 161 -0.15 -6.25 12.13
CA PHE A 161 -0.98 -5.99 13.30
C PHE A 161 -2.44 -6.08 12.87
N VAL A 162 -3.25 -6.79 13.65
CA VAL A 162 -4.69 -6.92 13.43
C VAL A 162 -5.40 -6.29 14.61
N SER A 163 -6.38 -5.43 14.34
CA SER A 163 -7.22 -4.78 15.34
C SER A 163 -8.66 -4.81 14.85
N ASN A 164 -9.58 -5.17 15.74
CA ASN A 164 -11.00 -5.24 15.42
C ASN A 164 -11.59 -3.82 15.33
N ILE A 165 -12.52 -3.61 14.40
CA ILE A 165 -13.31 -2.38 14.34
C ILE A 165 -14.61 -2.62 15.09
N GLU A 166 -14.68 -2.13 16.33
CA GLU A 166 -15.87 -2.29 17.17
C GLU A 166 -17.04 -1.38 16.75
N GLN A 167 -16.73 -0.21 16.19
CA GLN A 167 -17.72 0.77 15.75
C GLN A 167 -17.30 1.43 14.44
N SER A 168 -18.22 1.53 13.48
CA SER A 168 -18.08 2.38 12.31
C SER A 168 -19.39 3.15 12.07
N MET A 169 -19.29 4.30 11.39
CA MET A 169 -20.44 5.12 11.03
C MET A 169 -20.21 5.73 9.65
N ASP A 170 -21.19 5.59 8.77
CA ASP A 170 -21.19 6.32 7.51
C ASP A 170 -21.53 7.80 7.79
N ILE A 171 -20.67 8.72 7.37
CA ILE A 171 -20.84 10.16 7.66
C ILE A 171 -22.05 10.74 6.90
N CYS A 172 -22.33 10.24 5.70
CA CYS A 172 -23.41 10.74 4.85
C CYS A 172 -24.78 10.24 5.32
N THR A 173 -24.91 8.95 5.62
CA THR A 173 -26.18 8.34 6.04
C THR A 173 -26.39 8.40 7.56
N LYS A 174 -25.31 8.65 8.34
CA LYS A 174 -25.27 8.58 9.81
C LYS A 174 -25.58 7.20 10.38
N GLU A 175 -25.62 6.18 9.53
CA GLU A 175 -25.86 4.80 9.96
C GLU A 175 -24.61 4.27 10.68
N LYS A 176 -24.84 3.65 11.84
CA LYS A 176 -23.79 2.98 12.61
C LYS A 176 -23.86 1.48 12.31
N GLY A 177 -22.72 0.86 12.05
CA GLY A 177 -22.66 -0.57 11.79
C GLY A 177 -21.25 -1.16 11.96
N SER A 178 -21.21 -2.47 12.15
CA SER A 178 -20.02 -3.31 11.93
C SER A 178 -19.94 -3.61 10.43
N ILE A 179 -18.77 -3.36 9.82
CA ILE A 179 -18.49 -3.65 8.41
C ILE A 179 -18.56 -5.15 8.17
#